data_AF-A0A948RCG0-F1
#
_entry.id   AF-A0A948RCG0-F1
#
_cell.length_a   1.000
_cell.length_b   1.000
_cell.length_c   1.000
_cell.angle_alpha   90.00
_cell.angle_beta   90.00
_cell.angle_gamma   90.00
#
_symmetry.space_group_name_H-M   'P 1'
#
loop_
_entity.id
_entity.type
_entity.pdbx_description
1 polymer ?
#
loop_
_entity_poly.entity_id
_entity_poly.type
_entity_poly.pdbx_seq_one_letter_code
_entity_poly.pdbx_strand_id
1 'polypeptide(L)'
;MGKEKSTRGNASQFFVAGEPCRRGYSAVVTLGNTPNTDILCSNIEGTKFVHIQVKTFVPGNRTCSVGMKAEKDFGENFFWVLGGIPGPGSKSSFEYYIIPASEMSKNISEGHRT
;
A
#
# COMPACT_ATOMS: atom_id res chain seq x y z
N MET A 1 -24.50 2.06 11.06
CA MET A 1 -23.11 2.52 11.25
C MET A 1 -22.42 2.48 9.89
N GLY A 2 -22.10 3.64 9.31
CA GLY A 2 -21.55 3.71 7.96
C GLY A 2 -20.25 2.91 7.88
N LYS A 3 -20.19 1.89 7.01
CA LYS A 3 -18.92 1.29 6.58
C LYS A 3 -18.18 2.30 5.73
N GLU A 4 -17.58 3.30 6.36
CA GLU A 4 -16.71 4.22 5.66
C GLU A 4 -15.45 3.45 5.24
N LYS A 5 -15.38 3.09 3.96
CA LYS A 5 -14.21 2.47 3.32
C LYS A 5 -12.92 3.29 3.57
N SER A 6 -13.05 4.60 3.80
CA SER A 6 -11.95 5.52 4.14
C SER A 6 -11.18 5.08 5.39
N THR A 7 -11.88 4.70 6.46
CA THR A 7 -11.27 4.43 7.77
C THR A 7 -10.33 3.23 7.75
N ARG A 8 -10.69 2.16 7.02
CA ARG A 8 -9.81 1.00 6.82
C ARG A 8 -8.64 1.34 5.91
N GLY A 9 -8.87 2.16 4.88
CA GLY A 9 -7.82 2.73 4.03
C GLY A 9 -6.75 3.42 4.88
N ASN A 10 -7.19 4.36 5.72
CA ASN A 10 -6.33 5.11 6.62
C ASN A 10 -5.61 4.19 7.62
N ALA A 11 -6.32 3.24 8.25
CA ALA A 11 -5.72 2.27 9.16
C ALA A 11 -4.58 1.48 8.48
N SER A 12 -4.75 1.11 7.22
CA SER A 12 -3.70 0.43 6.46
C SER A 12 -2.52 1.34 6.14
N GLN A 13 -2.74 2.60 5.79
CA GLN A 13 -1.64 3.53 5.54
C GLN A 13 -0.82 3.75 6.81
N PHE A 14 -1.46 3.93 7.96
CA PHE A 14 -0.74 4.05 9.24
C PHE A 14 0.01 2.78 9.61
N PHE A 15 -0.60 1.61 9.46
CA PHE A 15 0.06 0.34 9.71
C PHE A 15 1.29 0.14 8.80
N VAL A 16 1.14 0.37 7.50
CA VAL A 16 2.22 0.22 6.53
C VAL A 16 3.31 1.25 6.76
N ALA A 17 3.01 2.50 7.14
CA ALA A 17 4.03 3.50 7.47
C ALA A 17 4.77 3.16 8.78
N GLY A 18 4.06 2.57 9.75
CA GLY A 18 4.64 2.14 11.02
C GLY A 18 5.71 1.05 10.88
N GLU A 19 5.57 0.13 9.92
CA GLU A 19 6.52 -0.98 9.74
C GLU A 19 7.94 -0.53 9.31
N PRO A 20 8.12 0.33 8.29
CA PRO A 20 9.42 0.94 7.97
C PRO A 20 9.98 1.75 9.14
N CYS A 21 9.15 2.54 9.82
CA CYS A 21 9.57 3.29 11.01
C CYS A 21 10.11 2.36 12.11
N ARG A 22 9.43 1.24 12.38
CA ARG A 22 9.88 0.21 13.33
C ARG A 22 11.21 -0.45 12.91
N ARG A 23 11.57 -0.40 11.63
CA ARG A 23 12.79 -0.97 11.05
C ARG A 23 13.91 0.06 10.87
N GLY A 24 13.73 1.30 11.34
CA GLY A 24 14.77 2.34 11.31
C GLY A 24 14.77 3.21 10.04
N TYR A 25 13.71 3.15 9.24
CA TYR A 25 13.49 4.08 8.13
C TYR A 25 12.64 5.28 8.58
N SER A 26 12.69 6.38 7.83
CA SER A 26 11.79 7.51 8.03
C SER A 26 10.63 7.40 7.05
N ALA A 27 9.41 7.16 7.53
CA ALA A 27 8.22 7.06 6.69
C ALA A 27 7.09 7.97 7.18
N VAL A 28 6.42 8.65 6.24
CA VAL A 28 5.32 9.58 6.53
C VAL A 28 4.13 9.29 5.61
N VAL A 29 2.92 9.30 6.17
CA VAL A 29 1.68 9.28 5.39
C VAL A 29 1.47 10.67 4.79
N THR A 30 1.19 10.74 3.51
CA THR A 30 0.94 12.01 2.81
C THR A 30 -0.43 12.57 3.17
N LEU A 31 -0.58 13.90 3.12
CA LEU A 31 -1.85 14.57 3.39
C LEU A 31 -2.59 14.87 2.10
N GLY A 32 -3.89 14.59 2.10
CA GLY A 32 -4.76 14.83 0.95
C GLY A 32 -4.62 13.76 -0.15
N ASN A 33 -5.01 14.11 -1.37
CA ASN A 33 -4.94 13.20 -2.53
C ASN A 33 -3.59 13.34 -3.25
N THR A 34 -2.47 13.18 -2.54
CA THR A 34 -1.14 13.24 -3.16
C THR A 34 -1.08 12.22 -4.30
N PRO A 35 -0.81 12.66 -5.55
CA PRO A 35 -0.89 11.75 -6.69
C PRO A 35 0.04 10.55 -6.54
N ASN A 36 -0.56 9.36 -6.54
CA ASN A 36 0.12 8.07 -6.59
C ASN A 36 1.05 7.78 -5.40
N THR A 37 1.00 8.55 -4.31
CA THR A 37 1.87 8.33 -3.14
C THR A 37 1.04 8.51 -1.88
N ASP A 38 0.78 7.40 -1.19
CA ASP A 38 0.15 7.43 0.13
C ASP A 38 1.19 7.56 1.24
N ILE A 39 2.38 7.01 1.03
CA ILE A 39 3.49 7.04 2.00
C ILE A 39 4.77 7.39 1.26
N LEU A 40 5.51 8.36 1.78
CA LEU A 40 6.89 8.65 1.37
C LEU A 40 7.83 8.06 2.42
N CYS A 41 8.78 7.24 1.99
CA CYS A 41 9.75 6.59 2.88
C CYS A 41 11.17 6.90 2.43
N SER A 42 12.07 7.14 3.37
CA SER A 42 13.50 7.36 3.14
C SER A 42 14.38 6.56 4.10
N ASN A 43 15.66 6.41 3.76
CA ASN A 43 16.66 6.11 4.78
C ASN A 43 16.75 7.25 5.80
N ILE A 44 17.36 6.97 6.95
CA ILE A 44 17.44 7.94 8.05
C ILE A 44 18.22 9.21 7.67
N GLU A 45 19.16 9.09 6.73
CA GLU A 45 19.97 10.22 6.21
C GLU A 45 19.21 11.05 5.18
N GLY A 46 18.05 10.58 4.68
CA GLY A 46 17.26 11.29 3.68
C GLY A 46 17.91 11.39 2.29
N THR A 47 18.77 10.43 1.92
CA THR A 47 19.48 10.41 0.63
C THR A 47 18.86 9.45 -0.39
N LYS A 48 17.99 8.54 0.05
CA LYS A 48 17.26 7.59 -0.79
C LYS A 48 15.78 7.64 -0.43
N PHE A 49 14.91 7.67 -1.44
CA PHE A 49 13.47 7.76 -1.27
C PHE A 49 12.75 6.69 -2.08
N VAL A 50 11.65 6.20 -1.51
CA VAL A 50 10.69 5.35 -2.20
C VAL A 50 9.28 5.88 -2.01
N HIS A 51 8.48 5.75 -3.06
CA HIS A 51 7.06 6.07 -3.08
C HIS A 51 6.28 4.79 -2.83
N ILE A 52 5.32 4.83 -1.90
CA ILE A 52 4.49 3.69 -1.57
C ILE A 52 3.02 4.06 -1.78
N GLN A 53 2.33 3.25 -2.59
CA GLN A 53 0.89 3.31 -2.79
C GLN A 53 0.23 2.12 -2.08
N VAL A 54 -0.75 2.40 -1.22
CA VAL A 54 -1.41 1.39 -0.40
C VAL A 54 -2.77 1.02 -1.00
N LYS A 55 -3.08 -0.28 -0.96
CA LYS A 55 -4.44 -0.81 -1.21
C LYS A 55 -4.82 -1.75 -0.08
N THR A 56 -6.11 -1.79 0.26
CA THR A 56 -6.56 -2.55 1.43
C THR A 56 -7.48 -3.69 1.04
N PHE A 57 -7.28 -4.83 1.70
CA PHE A 57 -8.17 -5.98 1.64
C PHE A 57 -8.50 -6.45 3.06
N VAL A 58 -9.48 -7.37 3.18
CA VAL A 58 -9.77 -8.04 4.45
C VAL A 58 -8.93 -9.32 4.49
N PRO A 59 -8.14 -9.57 5.55
CA PRO A 59 -7.40 -10.82 5.70
C PRO A 59 -8.26 -12.06 5.44
N GLY A 60 -7.70 -13.04 4.73
CA GLY A 60 -8.44 -14.20 4.21
C GLY A 60 -9.17 -13.98 2.89
N ASN A 61 -9.37 -12.74 2.44
CA ASN A 61 -9.79 -12.47 1.07
C ASN A 61 -8.59 -12.60 0.12
N ARG A 62 -8.77 -13.30 -1.00
CA ARG A 62 -7.73 -13.53 -2.01
C ARG A 62 -7.69 -12.46 -3.11
N THR A 63 -8.54 -11.45 -3.01
CA THR A 63 -8.67 -10.40 -4.03
C THR A 63 -8.50 -9.00 -3.42
N CYS A 64 -7.81 -8.15 -4.17
CA CYS A 64 -7.69 -6.73 -3.87
C CYS A 64 -7.91 -5.94 -5.17
N SER A 65 -8.92 -5.10 -5.21
CA SER A 65 -9.21 -4.30 -6.40
C SER A 65 -8.19 -3.17 -6.55
N VAL A 66 -7.61 -3.07 -7.74
CA VAL A 66 -6.71 -1.99 -8.15
C VAL A 66 -7.27 -1.34 -9.41
N GLY A 67 -6.93 -0.07 -9.64
CA GLY A 67 -7.42 0.67 -10.81
C GLY A 67 -6.41 0.64 -11.95
N MET A 68 -6.79 1.16 -13.13
CA MET A 68 -5.94 1.24 -14.34
C MET A 68 -4.55 1.85 -14.11
N LYS A 69 -4.41 2.74 -13.12
CA LYS A 69 -3.10 3.29 -12.73
C LYS A 69 -2.08 2.21 -12.36
N ALA A 70 -2.53 1.04 -11.89
CA ALA A 70 -1.67 -0.08 -11.54
C ALA A 70 -1.02 -0.76 -12.75
N GLU A 71 -1.49 -0.50 -13.98
CA GLU A 71 -0.84 -0.97 -15.21
C GLU A 71 0.44 -0.20 -15.55
N LYS A 72 0.65 0.97 -14.93
CA LYS A 72 1.83 1.78 -15.19
C LYS A 72 3.00 1.34 -14.30
N ASP A 73 4.15 1.14 -14.93
CA ASP A 73 5.42 1.07 -14.21
C ASP A 73 5.85 2.49 -13.81
N PHE A 74 5.98 2.72 -12.51
CA PHE A 74 6.39 4.00 -11.92
C PHE A 74 7.90 4.03 -11.58
N GLY A 75 8.65 3.00 -11.95
CA GLY A 75 10.08 2.88 -11.74
C GLY A 75 10.44 2.14 -10.44
N GLU A 76 11.74 1.89 -10.29
CA GLU A 76 12.32 1.01 -9.25
C GLU A 76 12.09 1.50 -7.80
N ASN A 77 11.87 2.81 -7.62
CA ASN A 77 11.63 3.41 -6.31
C ASN A 77 10.13 3.51 -5.97
N PHE A 78 9.26 2.81 -6.69
CA PHE A 78 7.83 2.81 -6.44
C PHE A 78 7.33 1.42 -6.07
N PHE A 79 6.58 1.34 -4.97
CA PHE A 79 6.06 0.09 -4.44
C PHE A 79 4.55 0.18 -4.23
N TRP A 80 3.88 -0.91 -4.55
CA TRP A 80 2.51 -1.17 -4.11
C TRP A 80 2.56 -1.98 -2.83
N VAL A 81 1.80 -1.59 -1.83
CA VAL A 81 1.61 -2.38 -0.62
C VAL A 81 0.14 -2.73 -0.45
N LEU A 82 -0.16 -4.02 -0.47
CA LEU A 82 -1.49 -4.53 -0.17
C LEU A 82 -1.57 -4.79 1.34
N GLY A 83 -2.32 -3.97 2.07
CA GLY A 83 -2.52 -4.12 3.52
C GLY A 83 -3.81 -4.84 3.88
N GLY A 84 -3.67 -6.00 4.50
CA GLY A 84 -4.75 -6.80 5.05
C GLY A 84 -5.10 -6.31 6.45
N ILE A 85 -6.17 -5.53 6.57
CA ILE A 85 -6.60 -4.95 7.86
C ILE A 85 -7.79 -5.76 8.41
N PRO A 86 -7.61 -6.44 9.55
CA PRO A 86 -8.69 -7.20 10.18
C PRO A 86 -9.80 -6.27 10.68
N GLY A 87 -11.03 -6.78 10.72
CA GLY A 87 -12.15 -6.05 11.31
C GLY A 87 -11.98 -5.85 12.82
N PRO A 88 -12.61 -4.83 13.42
CA PRO A 88 -12.60 -4.65 14.86
C PRO A 88 -13.06 -5.92 15.60
N GLY A 89 -12.33 -6.32 16.64
CA GLY A 89 -12.62 -7.53 17.42
C GLY A 89 -12.25 -8.85 16.75
N SER A 90 -11.69 -8.82 15.53
CA SER A 90 -11.15 -10.02 14.89
C SER A 90 -9.87 -10.50 15.59
N LYS A 91 -9.68 -11.83 15.62
CA LYS A 91 -8.43 -12.47 16.07
C LYS A 91 -7.39 -12.61 14.96
N SER A 92 -7.74 -12.27 13.73
CA SER A 92 -6.80 -12.31 12.60
C SER A 92 -5.70 -11.27 12.78
N SER A 93 -4.48 -11.63 12.39
CA SER A 93 -3.36 -10.71 12.32
C SER A 93 -3.51 -9.73 11.16
N PHE A 94 -2.79 -8.62 11.24
CA PHE A 94 -2.53 -7.76 10.09
C PHE A 94 -1.64 -8.52 9.10
N GLU A 95 -1.89 -8.34 7.81
CA GLU A 95 -1.12 -8.93 6.73
C GLU A 95 -0.64 -7.83 5.79
N TYR A 96 0.48 -8.04 5.10
CA TYR A 96 0.88 -7.15 4.02
C TYR A 96 1.68 -7.87 2.94
N TYR A 97 1.55 -7.38 1.70
CA TYR A 97 2.34 -7.81 0.55
C TYR A 97 3.02 -6.58 -0.07
N ILE A 98 4.33 -6.66 -0.28
CA ILE A 98 5.12 -5.60 -0.92
C ILE A 98 5.38 -6.03 -2.35
N ILE A 99 4.99 -5.19 -3.32
CA ILE A 99 5.02 -5.51 -4.74
C ILE A 99 5.74 -4.37 -5.48
N PRO A 100 6.87 -4.63 -6.17
CA PRO A 100 7.50 -3.64 -7.03
C PRO A 100 6.54 -3.14 -8.12
N ALA A 101 6.68 -1.88 -8.55
CA ALA A 101 5.82 -1.30 -9.59
C ALA A 101 5.84 -2.10 -10.91
N SER A 102 6.99 -2.64 -11.29
CA SER A 102 7.17 -3.46 -12.50
C SER A 102 6.42 -4.80 -12.44
N GLU A 103 6.40 -5.46 -11.27
CA GLU A 103 5.66 -6.70 -11.09
C GLU A 103 4.15 -6.44 -11.08
N MET A 104 3.73 -5.38 -10.40
CA MET A 104 2.34 -4.95 -10.36
C MET A 104 1.81 -4.61 -11.76
N SER A 105 2.55 -3.78 -12.51
CA SER A 105 2.16 -3.34 -13.84
C SER A 105 2.02 -4.50 -14.81
N LYS A 106 2.97 -5.44 -14.77
CA LYS A 106 2.91 -6.67 -15.56
C LYS A 106 1.69 -7.50 -15.22
N ASN A 107 1.46 -7.79 -13.93
CA ASN A 107 0.34 -8.65 -13.50
C ASN A 107 -1.02 -8.08 -13.89
N ILE A 108 -1.22 -6.77 -13.72
CA ILE A 108 -2.49 -6.12 -14.07
C ILE A 108 -2.68 -6.01 -15.59
N SER A 109 -1.62 -5.68 -16.33
CA SER A 109 -1.68 -5.60 -17.80
C SER A 109 -2.00 -6.96 -18.43
N GLU A 110 -1.45 -8.04 -17.87
CA GLU A 110 -1.77 -9.41 -18.29
C GLU A 110 -3.20 -9.79 -17.88
N GLY A 111 -3.61 -9.50 -16.65
CA GLY A 111 -4.95 -9.81 -16.15
C GLY A 111 -6.09 -9.14 -16.93
N HIS A 112 -5.90 -7.88 -17.37
CA HIS A 112 -6.89 -7.15 -18.18
C HIS A 112 -6.98 -7.59 -19.65
N ARG A 113 -6.02 -8.39 -20.13
CA ARG A 113 -6.02 -8.94 -21.51
C ARG A 113 -6.79 -10.26 -21.63
N THR A 114 -7.34 -10.77 -20.53
CA THR A 114 -8.11 -12.02 -20.43
C THR A 114 -9.58 -11.73 -20.22
#